data_AF-S4PSR3-F1
#
_entry.id   AF-S4PSR3-F1
#
_cell.length_a   1.000
_cell.length_b   1.000
_cell.length_c   1.000
_cell.angle_alpha   90.00
_cell.angle_beta   90.00
_cell.angle_gamma   90.00
#
_symmetry.space_group_name_H-M   'P 1'
#
loop_
_entity.id
_entity.type
_entity.pdbx_description
1 polymer ?
#
loop_
_entity_poly.entity_id
_entity_poly.type
_entity_poly.pdbx_seq_one_letter_code
_entity_poly.pdbx_strand_id
1 'polypeptide(L)'
;IVYGYEFISQYPKNQNETYQFNHLAIDRVSGQVYVGSLNSLHQLSPDLKPIHVVQTGPKLDNPSCHASGCPSTDIQTTWTDNVNKIL
;
A
#
# COMPACT_ATOMS: atom_id res chain seq x y z
N ILE A 1 19.67 17.22 9.06
CA ILE A 1 20.49 17.98 8.09
C ILE A 1 21.82 17.26 7.99
N VAL A 2 22.03 16.44 6.96
CA VAL A 2 23.37 15.92 6.64
C VAL A 2 23.80 16.70 5.40
N TYR A 3 24.99 17.27 5.48
CA TYR A 3 25.55 18.18 4.49
C TYR A 3 25.83 17.42 3.18
N GLY A 4 25.19 17.82 2.08
CA GLY A 4 25.60 17.44 0.72
C GLY A 4 24.55 16.79 -0.19
N TYR A 5 23.34 16.51 0.27
CA TYR A 5 22.25 16.07 -0.61
C TYR A 5 21.12 17.09 -0.64
N GLU A 6 20.73 17.49 -1.85
CA GLU A 6 19.51 18.25 -2.07
C GLU A 6 18.32 17.29 -1.86
N PHE A 7 17.35 17.73 -1.07
CA PHE A 7 16.10 16.99 -0.90
C PHE A 7 15.24 17.18 -2.16
N ILE A 8 15.06 16.11 -2.95
CA ILE A 8 14.43 16.20 -4.28
C ILE A 8 12.92 15.95 -4.22
N SER A 9 12.48 14.90 -3.53
CA SER A 9 11.06 14.58 -3.36
C SER A 9 10.83 13.60 -2.21
N GLN A 10 9.60 13.57 -1.69
CA GLN A 10 9.13 12.56 -0.74
C GLN A 10 7.66 12.20 -0.99
N TYR A 11 7.30 10.99 -0.56
CA TYR A 11 5.93 10.54 -0.45
C TYR A 11 5.75 9.79 0.88
N PRO A 12 4.65 10.02 1.63
CA PRO A 12 3.64 11.06 1.40
C PRO A 12 4.18 12.47 1.69
N LYS A 13 3.58 13.48 1.06
CA LYS A 13 4.01 14.88 1.23
C LYS A 13 3.51 15.49 2.55
N ASN A 14 2.31 15.10 2.97
CA ASN A 14 1.70 15.56 4.22
C ASN A 14 2.21 14.71 5.39
N GLN A 15 2.74 15.35 6.44
CA GLN A 15 3.23 14.67 7.64
C GLN A 15 2.13 13.95 8.42
N ASN A 16 0.86 14.33 8.22
CA ASN A 16 -0.28 13.67 8.84
C ASN A 16 -0.73 12.40 8.09
N GLU A 17 -0.29 12.21 6.84
CA GLU A 17 -0.49 10.95 6.13
C GLU A 17 0.64 9.99 6.52
N THR A 18 0.26 8.86 7.11
CA THR A 18 1.21 7.80 7.44
C THR A 18 0.73 6.50 6.81
N TYR A 19 1.63 5.87 6.06
CA TYR A 19 1.42 4.55 5.46
C TYR A 19 2.48 3.60 6.03
N GLN A 20 2.08 2.38 6.34
CA GLN A 20 3.01 1.31 6.66
C GLN A 20 3.44 0.62 5.37
N PHE A 21 4.56 1.08 4.78
CA PHE A 21 5.08 0.53 3.53
C PHE A 21 5.73 -0.84 3.72
N ASN A 22 5.53 -1.75 2.76
CA ASN A 22 6.04 -3.12 2.76
C ASN A 22 7.01 -3.38 1.61
N HIS A 23 6.62 -3.05 0.38
CA HIS A 23 7.41 -3.32 -0.83
C HIS A 23 7.45 -2.10 -1.75
N LEU A 24 8.51 -2.01 -2.57
CA LEU A 24 8.69 -0.97 -3.58
C LEU A 24 9.29 -1.60 -4.84
N ALA A 25 8.75 -1.22 -5.99
CA ALA A 25 9.25 -1.60 -7.31
C ALA A 25 9.31 -0.37 -8.22
N ILE A 26 10.25 -0.37 -9.16
CA ILE A 26 10.42 0.71 -10.15
C ILE A 26 10.31 0.09 -11.53
N ASP A 27 9.42 0.62 -12.37
CA ASP A 27 9.42 0.30 -13.78
C ASP A 27 10.65 0.91 -14.45
N ARG A 28 11.51 0.05 -15.02
CA ARG A 28 12.78 0.45 -15.63
C ARG A 28 12.61 1.28 -16.90
N VAL A 29 11.45 1.21 -17.56
CA VAL A 29 11.20 1.94 -18.81
C VAL A 29 10.62 3.32 -18.50
N SER A 30 9.51 3.39 -17.74
CA SER A 30 8.85 4.67 -17.46
C SER A 30 9.40 5.42 -16.25
N GLY A 31 10.15 4.75 -15.37
CA GLY A 31 10.62 5.31 -14.10
C GLY A 31 9.51 5.44 -13.04
N GLN A 32 8.29 4.96 -13.31
CA GLN A 32 7.20 4.98 -12.34
C GLN A 32 7.53 4.07 -11.15
N VAL A 33 7.11 4.52 -9.96
CA VAL A 33 7.37 3.84 -8.70
C VAL A 33 6.07 3.22 -8.21
N TYR A 34 6.08 1.91 -7.98
CA TYR A 34 4.97 1.18 -7.37
C TYR A 34 5.33 0.88 -5.93
N VAL A 35 4.41 1.13 -5.00
CA VAL A 35 4.62 0.90 -3.57
C VAL A 35 3.44 0.12 -3.02
N GLY A 36 3.73 -0.96 -2.30
CA GLY A 36 2.76 -1.70 -1.52
C GLY A 36 2.81 -1.26 -0.07
N SER A 37 1.68 -0.87 0.51
CA SER A 37 1.56 -0.60 1.95
C SER A 37 0.51 -1.51 2.58
N LEU A 38 0.37 -1.42 3.91
CA LEU A 38 -0.81 -1.93 4.59
C LEU A 38 -2.05 -1.25 4.00
N ASN A 39 -3.05 -2.04 3.61
CA ASN A 39 -4.36 -1.59 3.13
C ASN A 39 -4.38 -0.70 1.89
N SER A 40 -3.24 -0.45 1.22
CA SER A 40 -3.19 0.36 0.00
C SER A 40 -2.09 -0.08 -0.98
N LEU A 41 -2.32 0.19 -2.26
CA LEU A 41 -1.33 0.13 -3.33
C LEU A 41 -1.18 1.52 -3.95
N HIS A 42 0.04 1.91 -4.26
CA HIS A 42 0.39 3.23 -4.76
C HIS A 42 1.14 3.11 -6.08
N GLN A 43 0.73 3.88 -7.07
CA GLN A 43 1.50 4.15 -8.28
C GLN A 43 1.88 5.62 -8.27
N LEU A 44 3.18 5.87 -8.33
CA LEU A 44 3.76 7.21 -8.26
C LEU A 44 4.53 7.50 -9.54
N SER A 45 4.61 8.78 -9.88
CA SER A 45 5.52 9.29 -10.90
C SER A 45 6.99 9.15 -10.47
N PRO A 46 7.97 9.34 -11.37
CA PRO A 46 9.39 9.30 -11.03
C PRO A 46 9.80 10.31 -9.94
N ASP A 47 9.06 11.42 -9.80
CA ASP A 47 9.24 12.42 -8.75
C ASP A 47 8.33 12.17 -7.52
N LEU A 48 7.89 10.92 -7.30
CA LEU A 48 7.12 10.46 -6.15
C LEU A 48 5.76 11.15 -5.95
N LYS A 49 5.16 11.73 -7.00
CA LYS A 49 3.80 12.26 -6.92
C LYS A 49 2.79 11.13 -7.17
N PRO A 50 1.71 11.04 -6.39
CA PRO A 50 0.72 10.00 -6.58
C PRO A 50 0.01 10.15 -7.92
N ILE A 51 0.03 9.09 -8.73
CA ILE A 51 -0.79 8.94 -9.94
C ILE A 51 -2.07 8.18 -9.56
N HIS A 52 -1.93 7.04 -8.89
CA HIS A 52 -3.04 6.26 -8.37
C HIS A 52 -2.76 5.76 -6.95
N VAL A 53 -3.79 5.76 -6.12
CA VAL A 53 -3.78 5.14 -4.79
C VAL A 53 -5.05 4.29 -4.69
N VAL A 54 -4.88 2.99 -4.47
CA VAL A 54 -5.97 2.01 -4.41
C VAL A 54 -6.02 1.41 -3.03
N GLN A 55 -7.16 1.55 -2.36
CA GLN A 55 -7.39 0.91 -1.07
C GLN A 55 -7.65 -0.59 -1.26
N THR A 56 -6.87 -1.43 -0.58
CA THR A 56 -6.97 -2.89 -0.62
C THR A 56 -7.59 -3.48 0.66
N GLY A 57 -7.72 -2.70 1.73
CA GLY A 57 -8.32 -3.10 3.00
C GLY A 57 -8.54 -1.94 3.98
N PRO A 58 -8.86 -2.22 5.25
CA PRO A 58 -9.18 -3.54 5.77
C PRO A 58 -10.52 -4.06 5.22
N LYS A 59 -10.77 -5.36 5.37
CA LYS A 59 -12.06 -6.00 5.05
C LYS A 59 -12.49 -6.93 6.17
N LEU A 60 -13.79 -7.18 6.27
CA LEU A 60 -14.29 -8.25 7.15
C LEU A 60 -13.84 -9.60 6.57
N ASP A 61 -12.99 -10.28 7.32
CA ASP A 61 -12.42 -11.57 6.93
C ASP A 61 -12.18 -12.46 8.16
N ASN A 62 -11.94 -13.74 7.92
CA ASN A 62 -11.49 -14.72 8.91
C ASN A 62 -10.61 -15.76 8.21
N PRO A 63 -9.49 -16.22 8.81
CA PRO A 63 -8.66 -17.27 8.22
C PRO A 63 -9.40 -18.60 7.91
N SER A 64 -10.55 -18.83 8.54
CA SER A 64 -11.41 -19.99 8.29
C SER A 64 -12.34 -19.82 7.09
N CYS A 65 -12.42 -18.62 6.50
CA CYS A 65 -13.19 -18.35 5.30
C CYS A 65 -12.58 -19.05 4.07
N HIS A 66 -13.42 -19.39 3.10
CA HIS A 66 -12.95 -19.77 1.77
C HIS A 66 -12.50 -18.52 1.00
N ALA A 67 -11.63 -18.70 -0.01
CA ALA A 67 -11.11 -17.58 -0.83
C ALA A 67 -12.22 -16.80 -1.58
N SER A 68 -13.38 -17.43 -1.81
CA SER A 68 -14.56 -16.79 -2.41
C SER A 68 -15.37 -15.93 -1.42
N GLY A 69 -14.95 -15.87 -0.15
CA GLY A 69 -15.61 -15.11 0.92
C GLY A 69 -16.17 -16.01 2.03
N CYS A 70 -16.86 -15.38 2.97
CA CYS A 70 -17.44 -16.01 4.15
C CYS A 70 -18.98 -15.93 4.12
N PRO A 71 -19.66 -16.85 3.40
CA PRO A 71 -21.13 -16.82 3.29
C PRO A 71 -21.84 -17.39 4.52
N SER A 72 -21.15 -18.21 5.32
CA SER A 72 -21.73 -18.78 6.54
C SER A 72 -21.80 -17.73 7.65
N THR A 73 -22.94 -17.66 8.33
CA THR A 73 -23.14 -16.85 9.53
C THR A 73 -22.44 -17.42 10.76
N ASP A 74 -21.98 -18.67 10.70
CA ASP A 74 -21.34 -19.36 11.83
C ASP A 74 -19.87 -18.95 12.00
N ILE A 75 -19.26 -18.37 10.94
CA ILE A 75 -17.88 -17.89 10.98
C ILE A 75 -17.90 -16.40 11.30
N GLN A 76 -17.45 -16.05 12.50
CA GLN A 76 -17.34 -14.66 12.92
C GLN A 76 -16.16 -13.99 12.20
N THR A 77 -16.44 -12.99 11.38
CA THR A 77 -15.43 -12.16 10.71
C THR A 77 -15.05 -10.94 11.55
N THR A 78 -13.82 -10.47 11.40
CA THR A 78 -13.35 -9.20 11.98
C THR A 78 -12.70 -8.33 10.92
N TRP A 79 -12.61 -7.03 11.17
CA TRP A 79 -11.84 -6.12 10.32
C TRP A 79 -10.38 -6.56 10.31
N THR A 80 -9.92 -7.01 9.15
CA THR A 80 -8.61 -7.61 8.95
C THR A 80 -7.85 -6.78 7.92
N ASP A 81 -6.64 -6.38 8.28
CA ASP A 81 -5.78 -5.60 7.39
C ASP A 81 -5.28 -6.45 6.22
N ASN A 82 -5.17 -5.81 5.06
CA ASN A 82 -4.62 -6.41 3.86
C ASN A 82 -3.13 -6.03 3.73
N VAL A 83 -2.27 -6.95 4.13
CA VAL A 83 -0.81 -6.79 4.02
C VAL A 83 -0.37 -7.13 2.60
N ASN A 84 0.26 -6.18 1.91
CA ASN A 84 0.90 -6.45 0.63
C ASN A 84 2.07 -7.46 0.82
N LYS A 85 1.95 -8.67 0.27
CA LYS A 85 2.94 -9.76 0.39
C LYS A 85 3.89 -9.87 -0.81
N ILE A 86 3.49 -9.36 -1.96
CA ILE A 86 4.26 -9.36 -3.21
C ILE A 86 3.87 -8.12 -4.01
N LEU A 87 4.84 -7.55 -4.72
CA LEU A 87 4.67 -6.38 -5.57
C LEU A 87 5.42 -6.57 -6.88
#